data_AF-Q202W8-F1
#
_entry.id   AF-Q202W8-F1
#
_cell.length_a   1.000
_cell.length_b   1.000
_cell.length_c   1.000
_cell.angle_alpha   90.00
_cell.angle_beta   90.00
_cell.angle_gamma   90.00
#
_symmetry.space_group_name_H-M   'P 1'
#
loop_
_entity.id
_entity.type
_entity.pdbx_description
1 polymer ?
#
loop_
_entity_poly.entity_id
_entity_poly.type
_entity_poly.pdbx_seq_one_letter_code
_entity_poly.pdbx_strand_id
1 'polypeptide(L)'
;AIPNFIKFQARSKQSEAKTNLKALYTAQKSFFSEKDRYSEFANEIGFAPERGNRYGYRVSVGGACETRANSTLGAAGGAISCIENDSFRFGTGSVINDPTPVTATF
;
A
#
# COMPACT_ATOMS: atom_id res chain seq x y z
N ALA A 1 4.85 7.66 32.37
CA ALA A 1 5.00 7.44 30.91
C ALA A 1 6.41 7.80 30.49
N ILE A 2 7.09 6.99 29.67
CA ILE A 2 8.43 7.32 29.16
C ILE A 2 8.25 8.38 28.04
N PRO A 3 8.66 9.64 28.23
CA PRO A 3 8.26 10.76 27.37
C PRO A 3 8.62 10.58 25.88
N ASN A 4 9.71 9.87 25.60
CA ASN A 4 10.19 9.69 24.24
C ASN A 4 9.54 8.51 23.49
N PHE A 5 8.84 7.60 24.18
CA PHE A 5 8.31 6.38 23.57
C PHE A 5 7.28 6.68 22.47
N ILE A 6 6.41 7.67 22.67
CA ILE A 6 5.41 8.10 21.68
C ILE A 6 6.08 8.65 20.42
N LYS A 7 7.14 9.45 20.57
CA LYS A 7 7.90 10.01 19.45
C LYS A 7 8.64 8.93 18.65
N PHE A 8 9.23 7.95 19.33
CA PHE A 8 9.89 6.82 18.67
C PHE A 8 8.89 5.92 17.94
N GLN A 9 7.72 5.65 18.51
CA GLN A 9 6.65 4.92 17.81
C GLN A 9 6.18 5.66 16.56
N ALA A 10 5.97 6.98 16.64
CA ALA A 10 5.57 7.78 15.50
C ALA A 10 6.62 7.76 14.37
N ARG A 11 7.91 7.92 14.71
CA ARG A 11 9.01 7.82 13.75
C ARG A 11 9.10 6.44 13.09
N SER A 12 8.95 5.37 13.86
CA SER A 12 8.95 4.00 13.31
C SER A 12 7.83 3.79 12.30
N LYS A 13 6.61 4.26 12.60
CA LYS A 13 5.46 4.20 11.68
C LYS A 13 5.72 5.01 10.41
N GLN A 14 6.25 6.21 10.52
CA GLN A 14 6.57 7.06 9.36
C GLN A 14 7.66 6.45 8.46
N SER A 15 8.68 5.82 9.05
CA SER A 15 9.76 5.18 8.29
C SER A 15 9.24 4.05 7.40
N GLU A 16 8.28 3.25 7.88
CA GLU A 16 7.64 2.19 7.10
C GLU A 16 6.94 2.76 5.86
N ALA A 17 6.05 3.74 6.05
CA ALA A 17 5.34 4.38 4.95
C ALA A 17 6.31 4.99 3.92
N LYS A 18 7.35 5.68 4.38
CA LYS A 18 8.34 6.32 3.53
C LYS A 18 9.11 5.32 2.66
N THR A 19 9.53 4.19 3.23
CA THR A 19 10.27 3.16 2.50
C THR A 19 9.40 2.54 1.40
N ASN A 20 8.17 2.16 1.73
CA ASN A 20 7.28 1.52 0.77
C ASN A 20 6.83 2.49 -0.34
N LEU A 21 6.59 3.76 -0.02
CA LEU A 21 6.27 4.77 -1.05
C LEU A 21 7.44 5.03 -2.00
N LYS A 22 8.69 4.97 -1.52
CA LYS A 22 9.86 5.01 -2.41
C LYS A 22 9.94 3.81 -3.33
N ALA A 23 9.67 2.61 -2.81
CA ALA A 23 9.62 1.40 -3.63
C ALA A 23 8.55 1.49 -4.71
N LEU A 24 7.35 2.00 -4.37
CA LEU A 24 6.27 2.25 -5.33
C LEU A 24 6.70 3.24 -6.43
N TYR A 25 7.36 4.34 -6.07
CA TYR A 25 7.88 5.30 -7.03
C TYR A 25 8.91 4.67 -7.98
N THR A 26 9.86 3.90 -7.46
CA THR A 26 10.88 3.23 -8.26
C THR A 26 10.26 2.20 -9.21
N ALA A 27 9.31 1.39 -8.72
CA ALA A 27 8.55 0.45 -9.52
C ALA A 27 7.86 1.16 -10.70
N GLN A 28 7.19 2.29 -10.44
CA GLN A 28 6.54 3.06 -11.50
C GLN A 28 7.50 3.68 -12.50
N LYS A 29 8.66 4.18 -12.05
CA LYS A 29 9.67 4.73 -12.96
C LYS A 29 10.30 3.67 -13.86
N SER A 30 10.55 2.47 -13.32
CA SER A 30 11.00 1.33 -14.11
C SER A 30 9.98 0.96 -15.17
N PHE A 31 8.71 0.82 -14.78
CA PHE A 31 7.63 0.49 -15.70
C PHE A 31 7.45 1.55 -16.80
N PHE A 32 7.50 2.83 -16.44
CA PHE A 32 7.42 3.92 -17.42
C PHE A 32 8.57 3.87 -18.42
N SER A 33 9.79 3.55 -17.97
CA SER A 33 10.94 3.41 -18.86
C SER A 33 10.82 2.24 -19.84
N GLU A 34 10.01 1.23 -19.54
CA GLU A 34 9.81 0.05 -20.38
C GLU A 34 8.60 0.15 -21.30
N LYS A 35 7.55 0.86 -20.87
CA LYS A 35 6.23 0.87 -21.53
C LYS A 35 5.78 2.27 -22.00
N ASP A 36 6.58 3.30 -21.75
CA ASP A 36 6.29 4.72 -22.04
C ASP A 36 4.95 5.22 -21.46
N ARG A 37 4.44 4.57 -20.40
CA ARG A 37 3.23 4.94 -19.69
C ARG A 37 3.31 4.57 -18.22
N TYR A 38 2.52 5.23 -17.38
CA TYR A 38 2.27 4.76 -16.02
C TYR A 38 1.21 3.64 -16.03
N SER A 39 1.24 2.80 -15.01
CA SER A 39 0.21 1.78 -14.77
C SER A 39 -0.65 2.16 -13.57
N GLU A 40 -1.90 1.72 -13.62
CA GLU A 40 -2.86 1.83 -12.53
C GLU A 40 -2.82 0.62 -11.57
N PHE A 41 -2.02 -0.39 -11.89
CA PHE A 41 -2.04 -1.69 -11.22
C PHE A 41 -0.69 -2.02 -10.57
N ALA A 42 -0.73 -2.28 -9.27
CA ALA A 42 0.41 -2.66 -8.44
C ALA A 42 1.10 -3.94 -8.93
N ASN A 43 0.32 -4.93 -9.38
CA ASN A 43 0.86 -6.19 -9.90
C ASN A 43 1.58 -5.99 -11.25
N GLU A 44 1.13 -5.07 -12.09
CA GLU A 44 1.74 -4.79 -13.39
C GLU A 44 3.12 -4.12 -13.23
N ILE A 45 3.28 -3.27 -12.22
CA ILE A 45 4.52 -2.56 -11.92
C ILE A 45 5.46 -3.34 -10.99
N GLY A 46 5.05 -4.54 -10.55
CA GLY A 46 5.82 -5.36 -9.61
C GLY A 46 5.89 -4.79 -8.18
N PHE A 47 4.95 -3.95 -7.78
CA PHE A 47 4.89 -3.41 -6.44
C PHE A 47 4.12 -4.34 -5.51
N ALA A 48 4.83 -4.96 -4.56
CA ALA A 48 4.25 -5.79 -3.51
C ALA A 48 5.02 -5.56 -2.19
N PRO A 49 4.51 -4.72 -1.27
CA PRO A 49 5.12 -4.57 0.05
C PRO A 49 4.97 -5.86 0.84
N GLU A 50 5.97 -6.18 1.65
CA GLU A 50 5.95 -7.37 2.50
C GLU A 50 4.75 -7.38 3.46
N ARG A 51 4.33 -8.57 3.88
CA ARG A 51 3.26 -8.71 4.88
C ARG A 51 3.70 -8.08 6.21
N GLY A 52 2.73 -7.62 6.98
CA GLY A 52 2.93 -6.83 8.18
C GLY A 52 2.95 -5.32 7.96
N ASN A 53 2.54 -4.86 6.77
CA ASN A 53 2.35 -3.44 6.48
C ASN A 53 1.19 -2.85 7.30
N ARG A 54 1.48 -1.76 8.00
CA ARG A 54 0.51 -0.96 8.76
C ARG A 54 -0.36 -0.08 7.88
N TYR A 55 0.18 0.31 6.73
CA TYR A 55 -0.47 1.22 5.79
C TYR A 55 -0.93 0.47 4.55
N GLY A 56 -2.10 0.84 4.03
CA GLY A 56 -2.50 0.49 2.68
C GLY A 56 -1.84 1.39 1.65
N TYR A 57 -1.58 0.86 0.47
CA TYR A 57 -0.96 1.58 -0.65
C TYR A 57 -1.88 1.54 -1.86
N ARG A 58 -2.08 2.70 -2.49
CA ARG A 58 -2.92 2.84 -3.68
C ARG A 58 -2.11 3.30 -4.86
N VAL A 59 -2.33 2.65 -6.00
CA VAL A 59 -1.70 2.97 -7.28
C VAL A 59 -2.68 3.71 -8.19
N SER A 60 -3.97 3.40 -8.10
CA SER A 60 -5.04 4.09 -8.84
C SER A 60 -6.20 4.48 -7.93
N VAL A 61 -7.06 5.33 -8.48
CA VAL A 61 -8.28 5.86 -7.86
C VAL A 61 -9.38 4.82 -7.71
N GLY A 62 -9.35 3.76 -8.54
CA GLY A 62 -10.32 2.67 -8.51
C GLY A 62 -9.68 1.32 -8.80
N GLY A 63 -10.46 0.25 -8.78
CA GLY A 63 -10.01 -1.14 -9.02
C GLY A 63 -10.04 -2.02 -7.77
N ALA A 64 -9.59 -3.26 -7.92
CA ALA A 64 -9.61 -4.25 -6.84
C ALA A 64 -8.40 -4.09 -5.92
N CYS A 65 -8.63 -4.15 -4.61
CA CYS A 65 -7.54 -4.20 -3.64
C CYS A 65 -7.15 -5.64 -3.30
N GLU A 66 -5.85 -5.87 -3.09
CA GLU A 66 -5.38 -7.08 -2.41
C GLU A 66 -5.73 -6.97 -0.92
N THR A 67 -6.71 -7.77 -0.50
CA THR A 67 -7.13 -7.86 0.90
C THR A 67 -6.12 -8.64 1.74
N ARG A 68 -5.73 -8.10 2.90
CA ARG A 68 -4.76 -8.74 3.81
C ARG A 68 -5.37 -9.12 5.17
N ALA A 69 -6.64 -9.56 5.14
CA ALA A 69 -7.42 -9.93 6.33
C ALA A 69 -7.18 -11.37 6.82
N ASN A 70 -6.56 -12.23 6.00
CA ASN A 70 -6.32 -13.64 6.31
C ASN A 70 -4.83 -13.96 6.48
N SER A 71 -4.53 -15.13 7.06
CA SER A 71 -3.16 -15.63 7.26
C SER A 71 -2.41 -15.90 5.95
N THR A 72 -3.15 -16.18 4.88
CA THR A 72 -2.64 -16.38 3.53
C THR A 72 -3.14 -15.27 2.62
N LEU A 73 -2.30 -14.83 1.69
CA LEU A 73 -2.75 -14.01 0.57
C LEU A 73 -3.56 -14.89 -0.38
N GLY A 74 -4.67 -14.37 -0.88
CA GLY A 74 -5.39 -15.01 -2.00
C GLY A 74 -4.51 -15.02 -3.25
N ALA A 75 -4.94 -15.77 -4.26
CA ALA A 75 -4.30 -15.67 -5.58
C ALA A 75 -4.28 -14.20 -6.03
N ALA A 76 -3.14 -13.75 -6.57
CA ALA A 76 -3.02 -12.38 -7.07
C ALA A 76 -4.13 -12.16 -8.13
N GLY A 77 -5.04 -11.24 -7.84
CA GLY A 77 -6.07 -10.85 -8.81
C GLY A 77 -5.43 -10.22 -10.05
N GLY A 78 -6.14 -10.25 -11.16
CA GLY A 78 -5.83 -9.35 -12.27
C GLY A 78 -6.10 -7.90 -11.83
N ALA A 79 -5.32 -6.95 -12.35
CA ALA A 79 -5.60 -5.52 -12.17
C ALA A 79 -5.73 -5.06 -10.69
N ILE A 80 -4.80 -5.47 -9.83
CA ILE A 80 -4.77 -5.01 -8.43
C ILE A 80 -4.33 -3.55 -8.38
N SER A 81 -5.20 -2.63 -8.01
CA SER A 81 -4.90 -1.19 -7.97
C SER A 81 -4.50 -0.69 -6.59
N CYS A 82 -4.65 -1.52 -5.57
CA CYS A 82 -4.36 -1.20 -4.19
C CYS A 82 -3.98 -2.43 -3.38
N ILE A 83 -3.21 -2.22 -2.32
CA ILE A 83 -2.81 -3.25 -1.37
C ILE A 83 -3.23 -2.75 0.00
N GLU A 84 -4.11 -3.49 0.68
CA GLU A 84 -4.63 -3.09 1.98
C GLU A 84 -3.59 -3.22 3.08
N ASN A 85 -3.84 -2.60 4.23
CA ASN A 85 -3.05 -2.87 5.43
C ASN A 85 -3.24 -4.33 5.89
N ASP A 86 -2.22 -4.88 6.54
CA ASP A 86 -2.27 -6.23 7.11
C ASP A 86 -3.16 -6.28 8.35
N SER A 87 -4.47 -6.26 8.12
CA SER A 87 -5.48 -6.35 9.16
C SER A 87 -5.51 -7.72 9.85
N PHE A 88 -4.98 -8.77 9.22
CA PHE A 88 -4.70 -10.03 9.91
C PHE A 88 -3.70 -9.85 11.06
N ARG A 89 -2.60 -9.10 10.83
CA ARG A 89 -1.59 -8.81 11.86
C ARG A 89 -2.06 -7.78 12.89
N PHE A 90 -2.75 -6.73 12.46
CA PHE A 90 -3.12 -5.59 13.32
C PHE A 90 -4.54 -5.64 13.88
N GLY A 91 -5.29 -6.71 13.58
CA GLY A 91 -6.66 -6.94 14.05
C GLY A 91 -7.72 -6.44 13.06
N THR A 92 -8.90 -7.07 13.07
CA THR A 92 -10.01 -6.77 12.16
C THR A 92 -10.53 -5.33 12.27
N GLY A 93 -10.37 -4.69 13.43
CA GLY A 93 -10.69 -3.26 13.61
C GLY A 93 -9.70 -2.29 12.96
N SER A 94 -8.57 -2.78 12.44
CA SER A 94 -7.58 -1.94 11.76
C SER A 94 -7.81 -1.84 10.25
N VAL A 95 -8.81 -2.54 9.69
CA VAL A 95 -9.08 -2.54 8.25
C VAL A 95 -9.35 -1.12 7.77
N ILE A 96 -8.59 -0.68 6.78
CA ILE A 96 -8.81 0.60 6.10
C ILE A 96 -9.82 0.36 4.98
N ASN A 97 -11.10 0.54 5.31
CA ASN A 97 -12.22 0.36 4.38
C ASN A 97 -12.42 1.54 3.41
N ASP A 98 -11.82 2.71 3.69
CA ASP A 98 -12.18 3.96 3.01
C ASP A 98 -11.68 3.96 1.55
N PRO A 99 -12.56 3.75 0.56
CA PRO A 99 -12.25 3.38 -0.81
C PRO A 99 -12.21 4.64 -1.69
N THR A 100 -11.35 4.69 -2.70
CA THR A 100 -11.29 5.77 -3.71
C THR A 100 -10.85 7.17 -3.19
N PRO A 101 -9.69 7.70 -3.64
CA PRO A 101 -9.31 9.08 -3.37
C PRO A 101 -10.33 10.04 -4.00
N VAL A 102 -10.68 11.13 -3.31
CA VAL A 102 -11.49 12.19 -3.90
C VAL A 102 -10.68 12.89 -4.99
N THR A 103 -11.02 12.65 -6.26
CA THR A 103 -10.44 13.34 -7.41
C THR A 103 -11.19 14.65 -7.64
N ALA A 104 -10.99 15.64 -6.77
CA ALA A 104 -11.37 17.00 -7.14
C ALA A 104 -10.40 17.46 -8.24
N THR A 105 -10.92 17.81 -9.42
CA THR A 105 -10.16 18.59 -10.40
C THR A 105 -9.88 19.95 -9.77
N PHE A 106 -8.60 20.29 -9.62
CA PHE A 106 -8.19 21.66 -9.24
C PHE A 106 -8.68 22.67 -10.27
#